data_AF-A0A9N9AVH3-F1
#
_entry.id   AF-A0A9N9AVH3-F1
#
_cell.length_a   1.000
_cell.length_b   1.000
_cell.length_c   1.000
_cell.angle_alpha   90.00
_cell.angle_beta   90.00
_cell.angle_gamma   90.00
#
_symmetry.space_group_name_H-M   'P 1'
#
loop_
_entity.id
_entity.type
_entity.pdbx_description
1 polymer ?
#
loop_
_entity_poly.entity_id
_entity_poly.type
_entity_poly.pdbx_seq_one_letter_code
_entity_poly.pdbx_strand_id
1 'polypeptide(L)'
;MKIIIYPRSTKVKKNFPITIEVPDDITTDQLKSEIHKRFPKYYPERQRLTNGDKPLQEDKTLKESGLKDGDTIFFKDLGPQISWRLVYAIEIAFYLIMAHFIKREFETFFVHRFSHSTMPLLFIFKNSFHYHVLCGLNLAYWLYGPWDASGTPASERSKWFVWTCIAVYMYAEIANLNTHIILRNLRPPGTKIPLLL
;
A
#
# COMPACT_ATOMS: atom_id res chain seq x y z
N MET A 1 22.14 -27.65 -16.65
CA MET A 1 22.69 -27.94 -15.31
C MET A 1 21.62 -28.33 -14.28
N LYS A 2 21.99 -29.18 -13.33
CA LYS A 2 21.24 -29.66 -12.18
C LYS A 2 21.60 -28.85 -10.95
N ILE A 3 20.63 -28.25 -10.28
CA ILE A 3 20.85 -27.42 -9.08
C ILE A 3 20.05 -28.00 -7.92
N ILE A 4 20.68 -28.09 -6.75
CA ILE A 4 20.04 -28.55 -5.52
C ILE A 4 19.73 -27.34 -4.65
N ILE A 5 18.45 -27.13 -4.34
CA ILE A 5 17.98 -25.99 -3.56
C ILE A 5 17.67 -26.47 -2.15
N TYR A 6 18.40 -25.94 -1.17
CA TYR A 6 18.21 -26.21 0.25
C TYR A 6 17.45 -25.09 0.95
N PRO A 7 16.62 -25.40 1.95
CA PRO A 7 15.92 -24.38 2.71
C PRO A 7 16.87 -23.78 3.75
N ARG A 8 17.02 -22.45 3.75
CA ARG A 8 17.73 -21.73 4.82
C ARG A 8 16.86 -21.53 6.06
N SER A 9 15.54 -21.44 5.88
CA SER A 9 14.57 -21.21 6.95
C SER A 9 13.91 -22.51 7.42
N THR A 10 13.78 -22.67 8.74
CA THR A 10 13.08 -23.82 9.36
C THR A 10 11.62 -23.92 8.92
N LYS A 11 10.97 -22.80 8.64
CA LYS A 11 9.55 -22.73 8.21
C LYS A 11 9.30 -23.38 6.84
N VAL A 12 10.34 -23.52 6.02
CA VAL A 12 10.23 -24.01 4.64
C VAL A 12 10.75 -25.46 4.50
N LYS A 13 11.27 -26.05 5.59
CA LYS A 13 11.95 -27.36 5.56
C LYS A 13 11.09 -28.53 5.03
N LYS A 14 9.77 -28.49 5.14
CA LYS A 14 8.90 -29.61 4.71
C LYS A 14 8.91 -29.86 3.20
N ASN A 15 9.16 -28.83 2.38
CA ASN A 15 9.04 -28.92 0.92
C ASN A 15 10.40 -28.97 0.21
N PHE A 16 11.49 -29.07 0.96
CA PHE A 16 12.87 -28.97 0.47
C PHE A 16 13.74 -30.07 1.11
N PRO A 17 14.85 -30.50 0.48
CA PRO A 17 15.46 -29.94 -0.72
C PRO A 17 14.71 -30.27 -2.02
N ILE A 18 14.86 -29.40 -3.03
CA ILE A 18 14.35 -29.65 -4.38
C ILE A 18 15.50 -29.65 -5.37
N THR A 19 15.42 -30.54 -6.34
CA THR A 19 16.35 -30.60 -7.45
C THR A 19 15.64 -30.09 -8.69
N ILE A 20 16.25 -29.15 -9.40
CA ILE A 20 15.73 -28.58 -10.64
C ILE A 20 16.80 -28.75 -11.71
N GLU A 21 16.42 -29.31 -12.85
CA GLU A 21 17.24 -29.36 -14.05
C GLU A 21 16.85 -28.18 -14.93
N VAL A 22 17.80 -27.28 -15.17
CA VAL A 22 17.58 -26.04 -15.91
C VAL A 22 18.67 -25.85 -16.96
N PRO A 23 18.36 -25.19 -18.10
CA PRO A 23 19.36 -24.83 -19.09
C PRO A 23 20.48 -23.98 -18.50
N ASP A 24 21.63 -24.04 -19.15
CA ASP A 24 22.87 -23.42 -18.68
C ASP A 24 22.88 -21.88 -18.76
N ASP A 25 22.01 -21.30 -19.57
CA ASP A 25 21.90 -19.86 -19.84
C ASP A 25 20.71 -19.21 -19.09
N ILE A 26 20.12 -19.94 -18.15
CA ILE A 26 18.97 -19.44 -17.40
C ILE A 26 19.39 -18.30 -16.46
N THR A 27 18.57 -17.25 -16.41
CA THR A 27 18.74 -16.16 -15.44
C THR A 27 18.16 -16.52 -14.08
N THR A 28 18.57 -15.79 -13.03
CA THR A 28 18.04 -15.99 -11.68
C THR A 28 16.52 -15.77 -11.62
N ASP A 29 15.97 -14.85 -12.41
CA ASP A 29 14.53 -14.56 -12.46
C ASP A 29 13.71 -15.67 -13.11
N GLN A 30 14.25 -16.28 -14.16
CA GLN A 30 13.65 -17.45 -14.78
C GLN A 30 13.64 -18.63 -13.80
N LEU A 31 14.73 -18.83 -13.05
CA LEU A 31 14.78 -19.85 -11.99
C LEU A 31 13.72 -19.60 -10.90
N LYS A 32 13.58 -18.36 -10.43
CA LYS A 32 12.53 -18.00 -9.46
C LYS A 32 11.13 -18.28 -10.02
N SER A 33 10.92 -18.03 -11.30
CA SER A 33 9.66 -18.32 -11.99
C SER A 33 9.37 -19.82 -12.06
N GLU A 34 10.38 -20.66 -12.33
CA GLU A 34 10.24 -22.12 -12.27
C GLU A 34 9.92 -22.63 -10.87
N ILE A 35 10.53 -22.06 -9.83
CA ILE A 35 10.20 -22.37 -8.43
C ILE A 35 8.75 -21.98 -8.13
N HIS A 36 8.29 -20.83 -8.65
CA HIS A 36 6.91 -20.37 -8.46
C HIS A 36 5.88 -21.29 -9.13
N LYS A 37 6.16 -21.78 -10.35
CA LYS A 37 5.31 -22.77 -11.02
C LYS A 37 5.12 -24.04 -10.19
N ARG A 38 6.19 -24.52 -9.54
CA ARG A 38 6.15 -25.70 -8.66
C ARG A 38 5.51 -25.40 -7.31
N PHE A 39 5.71 -24.19 -6.79
CA PHE A 39 5.17 -23.75 -5.51
C PHE A 39 4.51 -22.36 -5.65
N PRO A 40 3.21 -22.31 -5.98
CA PRO A 40 2.49 -21.05 -6.21
C PRO A 40 2.53 -20.06 -5.03
N LYS A 41 2.75 -20.55 -3.80
CA LYS A 41 2.90 -19.70 -2.60
C LYS A 41 4.12 -18.78 -2.64
N TYR A 42 5.18 -19.16 -3.34
CA TYR A 42 6.45 -18.44 -3.37
C TYR A 42 6.60 -17.70 -4.71
N TYR A 43 5.97 -16.54 -4.84
CA TYR A 43 6.16 -15.67 -6.00
C TYR A 43 7.59 -15.09 -6.04
N PRO A 44 8.13 -14.71 -7.21
CA PRO A 44 9.55 -14.38 -7.40
C PRO A 44 10.13 -13.38 -6.39
N GLU A 45 9.40 -12.30 -6.06
CA GLU A 45 9.86 -11.24 -5.14
C GLU A 45 9.96 -11.72 -3.68
N ARG A 46 9.20 -12.76 -3.32
CA ARG A 46 9.26 -13.40 -1.98
C ARG A 46 10.47 -14.33 -1.85
N GLN A 47 11.12 -14.69 -2.96
CA GLN A 47 12.23 -15.63 -2.98
C GLN A 47 13.57 -14.91 -2.88
N ARG A 48 14.35 -15.25 -1.86
CA ARG A 48 15.77 -14.89 -1.79
C ARG A 48 16.62 -16.13 -2.01
N LEU A 49 17.36 -16.15 -3.12
CA LEU A 49 18.30 -17.20 -3.47
C LEU A 49 19.73 -16.73 -3.15
N THR A 50 20.51 -17.57 -2.48
CA THR A 50 21.89 -17.27 -2.10
C THR A 50 22.82 -18.45 -2.42
N ASN A 51 23.99 -18.16 -2.98
CA ASN A 51 25.08 -19.12 -3.10
C ASN A 51 25.99 -18.97 -1.87
N GLY A 52 25.93 -19.92 -0.93
CA GLY A 52 26.47 -19.72 0.41
C GLY A 52 25.87 -18.46 1.04
N ASP A 53 26.68 -17.45 1.32
CA ASP A 53 26.24 -16.19 1.93
C ASP A 53 25.96 -15.06 0.94
N LYS A 54 26.34 -15.21 -0.33
CA LYS A 54 26.16 -14.15 -1.33
C LYS A 54 24.79 -14.26 -2.02
N PRO A 55 23.99 -13.18 -2.08
CA PRO A 55 22.74 -13.19 -2.83
C PRO A 55 23.01 -13.27 -4.32
N LEU A 56 22.21 -14.09 -5.02
CA LEU A 56 22.22 -14.14 -6.47
C LEU A 56 21.55 -12.89 -7.03
N GLN A 57 22.15 -12.30 -8.06
CA GLN A 57 21.59 -11.13 -8.75
C GLN A 57 20.58 -11.57 -9.80
N GLU A 58 19.50 -10.81 -9.91
CA GLU A 58 18.32 -11.11 -10.76
C GLU A 58 18.68 -11.13 -12.25
N ASP A 59 19.47 -10.15 -12.69
CA ASP A 59 19.86 -9.94 -14.09
C ASP A 59 20.99 -10.84 -14.60
N LYS A 60 21.67 -11.57 -13.70
CA LYS A 60 22.82 -12.40 -14.07
C LYS A 60 22.41 -13.83 -14.39
N THR A 61 23.11 -14.43 -15.34
CA THR A 61 22.99 -15.88 -15.55
C THR A 61 23.54 -16.62 -14.35
N LEU A 62 23.06 -17.84 -14.14
CA LEU A 62 23.54 -18.66 -13.03
C LEU A 62 25.03 -19.00 -13.19
N LYS A 63 25.55 -19.09 -14.42
CA LYS A 63 26.99 -19.26 -14.71
C LYS A 63 27.80 -18.03 -14.32
N GLU A 64 27.34 -16.82 -14.66
CA GLU A 64 27.98 -15.57 -14.24
C GLU A 64 27.97 -15.39 -12.72
N SER A 65 26.99 -16.00 -12.06
CA SER A 65 26.91 -16.05 -10.59
C SER A 65 27.86 -17.10 -9.97
N GLY A 66 28.66 -17.78 -10.78
CA GLY A 66 29.68 -18.74 -10.37
C GLY A 66 29.14 -20.12 -10.00
N LEU A 67 27.90 -20.46 -10.40
CA LEU A 67 27.30 -21.76 -10.14
C LEU A 67 27.69 -22.78 -11.23
N LYS A 68 28.01 -24.00 -10.80
CA LYS A 68 28.32 -25.14 -11.64
C LYS A 68 27.22 -26.20 -11.57
N ASP A 69 27.31 -27.19 -12.46
CA ASP A 69 26.44 -28.37 -12.42
C ASP A 69 26.61 -29.14 -11.10
N GLY A 70 25.50 -29.36 -10.39
CA GLY A 70 25.47 -30.01 -9.09
C GLY A 70 25.61 -29.08 -7.88
N ASP A 71 25.78 -27.77 -8.08
CA ASP A 71 25.94 -26.83 -6.96
C ASP A 71 24.66 -26.68 -6.12
N THR A 72 24.90 -26.30 -4.86
CA THR A 72 23.84 -26.08 -3.88
C THR A 72 23.53 -24.59 -3.74
N ILE A 73 22.25 -24.23 -3.81
CA ILE A 73 21.77 -22.88 -3.51
C ILE A 73 20.82 -22.90 -2.32
N PHE A 74 20.83 -21.82 -1.55
CA PHE A 74 19.97 -21.67 -0.39
C PHE A 74 18.76 -20.81 -0.74
N PHE A 75 17.58 -21.35 -0.47
CA PHE A 75 16.30 -20.67 -0.57
C PHE A 75 15.89 -20.09 0.78
N LYS A 76 15.58 -18.79 0.81
CA LYS A 76 14.96 -18.12 1.95
C LYS A 76 13.67 -17.45 1.52
N ASP A 77 12.60 -17.75 2.25
CA ASP A 77 11.32 -17.07 2.15
C ASP A 77 11.40 -15.71 2.89
N LEU A 78 11.19 -14.60 2.16
CA LEU A 78 11.15 -13.24 2.70
C LEU A 78 9.79 -12.86 3.31
N GLY A 79 8.74 -13.65 3.05
CA GLY A 79 7.36 -13.31 3.37
C GLY A 79 6.73 -12.34 2.37
N PRO A 80 5.49 -11.87 2.63
CA PRO A 80 4.80 -10.92 1.77
C PRO A 80 5.63 -9.66 1.52
N GLN A 81 5.85 -9.31 0.24
CA GLN A 81 6.56 -8.09 -0.15
C GLN A 81 5.59 -6.98 -0.53
N ILE A 82 6.00 -5.76 -0.22
CA ILE A 82 5.28 -4.53 -0.58
C ILE A 82 6.08 -3.84 -1.68
N SER A 83 5.41 -3.48 -2.78
CA SER A 83 6.02 -2.71 -3.86
C SER A 83 6.28 -1.28 -3.41
N TRP A 84 7.42 -0.70 -3.81
CA TRP A 84 7.71 0.72 -3.59
C TRP A 84 6.65 1.65 -4.18
N ARG A 85 5.96 1.23 -5.25
CA ARG A 85 4.82 2.00 -5.80
C ARG A 85 3.67 2.11 -4.80
N LEU A 86 3.38 1.06 -4.05
CA LEU A 86 2.36 1.10 -3.00
C LEU A 86 2.79 2.05 -1.88
N VAL A 87 4.06 2.01 -1.48
CA VAL A 87 4.61 2.94 -0.47
C VAL A 87 4.36 4.39 -0.87
N TYR A 88 4.70 4.77 -2.11
CA TYR A 88 4.43 6.13 -2.61
C TYR A 88 2.93 6.47 -2.63
N ALA A 89 2.05 5.52 -2.99
CA ALA A 89 0.61 5.76 -2.97
C ALA A 89 0.06 5.99 -1.55
N ILE A 90 0.57 5.24 -0.56
CA ILE A 90 0.24 5.42 0.86
C ILE A 90 0.69 6.79 1.35
N GLU A 91 1.90 7.22 1.00
CA GLU A 91 2.42 8.54 1.34
C GLU A 91 1.55 9.66 0.76
N ILE A 92 1.17 9.56 -0.51
CA ILE A 92 0.25 10.50 -1.14
C ILE A 92 -1.09 10.54 -0.40
N ALA A 93 -1.68 9.37 -0.12
CA ALA A 93 -2.95 9.30 0.61
C ALA A 93 -2.86 9.97 1.99
N PHE A 94 -1.75 9.77 2.71
CA PHE A 94 -1.47 10.44 3.97
C PHE A 94 -1.50 11.98 3.83
N TYR A 95 -0.78 12.53 2.84
CA TYR A 95 -0.78 13.98 2.61
C TYR A 95 -2.17 14.53 2.24
N LEU A 96 -2.95 13.82 1.42
CA LEU A 96 -4.32 14.23 1.08
C LEU A 96 -5.24 14.22 2.32
N ILE A 97 -5.14 13.20 3.16
CA ILE A 97 -5.91 13.12 4.40
C ILE A 97 -5.54 14.29 5.33
N MET A 98 -4.24 14.55 5.50
CA MET A 98 -3.77 15.67 6.31
C MET A 98 -4.25 17.01 5.76
N ALA A 99 -4.18 17.21 4.43
CA ALA A 99 -4.67 18.42 3.78
C ALA A 99 -6.17 18.64 4.02
N HIS A 100 -6.99 17.58 3.91
CA HIS A 100 -8.44 17.64 4.21
C HIS A 100 -8.69 18.12 5.65
N PHE A 101 -8.01 17.52 6.63
CA PHE A 101 -8.21 17.88 8.04
C PHE A 101 -7.71 19.29 8.34
N ILE A 102 -6.55 19.69 7.81
CA ILE A 102 -6.03 21.06 7.97
C ILE A 102 -7.02 22.08 7.40
N LYS A 103 -7.55 21.82 6.20
CA LYS A 103 -8.58 22.65 5.58
C LYS A 103 -9.83 22.72 6.45
N ARG A 104 -10.26 21.59 7.03
CA ARG A 104 -11.44 21.55 7.91
C ARG A 104 -11.27 22.34 9.21
N GLU A 105 -10.10 22.24 9.85
CA GLU A 105 -9.78 23.05 11.03
C GLU A 105 -9.76 24.54 10.65
N PHE A 106 -9.13 24.89 9.53
CA PHE A 106 -9.14 26.26 9.01
C PHE A 106 -10.57 26.78 8.78
N GLU A 107 -11.43 25.99 8.14
CA GLU A 107 -12.83 26.38 7.93
C GLU A 107 -13.58 26.58 9.25
N THR A 108 -13.33 25.72 10.23
CA THR A 108 -13.95 25.81 11.56
C THR A 108 -13.61 27.13 12.25
N PHE A 109 -12.35 27.58 12.15
CA PHE A 109 -11.90 28.84 12.76
C PHE A 109 -12.34 30.10 12.00
N PHE A 110 -12.28 30.08 10.66
CA PHE A 110 -12.38 31.30 9.86
C PHE A 110 -13.67 31.42 9.02
N VAL A 111 -14.28 30.29 8.64
CA VAL A 111 -15.42 30.26 7.72
C VAL A 111 -16.72 29.97 8.47
N HIS A 112 -16.75 28.97 9.34
CA HIS A 112 -17.96 28.52 10.01
C HIS A 112 -18.44 29.53 11.05
N ARG A 113 -19.75 29.78 11.05
CA ARG A 113 -20.45 30.56 12.09
C ARG A 113 -21.37 29.59 12.82
N PHE A 114 -21.13 29.34 14.10
CA PHE A 114 -21.97 28.45 14.91
C PHE A 114 -23.14 29.21 15.54
N SER A 115 -24.32 28.59 15.57
CA SER A 115 -25.50 29.15 16.25
C SER A 115 -25.42 28.95 17.76
N HIS A 116 -24.85 27.82 18.20
CA HIS A 116 -24.60 27.50 19.59
C HIS A 116 -23.10 27.34 19.84
N SER A 117 -22.65 27.85 20.99
CA SER A 117 -21.24 27.77 21.42
C SER A 117 -20.87 26.42 22.05
N THR A 118 -21.82 25.50 22.20
CA THR A 118 -21.65 24.22 22.89
C THR A 118 -22.39 23.11 22.17
N MET A 119 -21.81 21.91 22.13
CA MET A 119 -22.52 20.69 21.72
C MET A 119 -22.78 19.77 22.92
N PRO A 120 -23.86 18.96 22.90
CA PRO A 120 -24.11 17.95 23.93
C PRO A 120 -22.96 16.93 24.04
N LEU A 121 -22.54 16.59 25.27
CA LEU A 121 -21.37 15.73 25.55
C LEU A 121 -21.43 14.37 24.84
N LEU A 122 -22.61 13.76 24.74
CA LEU A 122 -22.77 12.44 24.09
C LEU A 122 -22.40 12.46 22.60
N PHE A 123 -22.42 13.62 21.95
CA PHE A 123 -22.04 13.72 20.54
C PHE A 123 -20.53 13.58 20.34
N ILE A 124 -19.73 13.72 21.41
CA ILE A 124 -18.28 13.47 21.36
C ILE A 124 -18.05 12.02 20.97
N PHE A 125 -18.75 11.08 21.61
CA PHE A 125 -18.60 9.66 21.30
C PHE A 125 -19.05 9.33 19.87
N LYS A 126 -20.16 9.92 19.41
CA LYS A 126 -20.64 9.74 18.03
C LYS A 126 -19.63 10.26 17.00
N ASN A 127 -19.09 11.46 17.22
CA ASN A 127 -18.12 12.09 16.34
C ASN A 127 -16.78 11.34 16.35
N SER A 128 -16.31 10.95 17.54
CA SER A 128 -15.11 10.13 17.71
C SER A 128 -15.24 8.78 17.02
N PHE A 129 -16.37 8.08 17.18
CA PHE A 129 -16.62 6.81 16.48
C PHE A 129 -16.57 7.01 14.96
N HIS A 130 -17.17 8.08 14.45
CA HIS A 130 -17.15 8.38 13.02
C HIS A 130 -15.71 8.57 12.50
N TYR A 131 -14.87 9.35 13.18
CA TYR A 131 -13.50 9.57 12.73
C TYR A 131 -12.58 8.38 12.95
N HIS A 132 -12.68 7.67 14.06
CA HIS A 132 -11.77 6.57 14.36
C HIS A 132 -12.14 5.29 13.60
N VAL A 133 -13.44 4.97 13.52
CA VAL A 133 -13.91 3.70 12.94
C VAL A 133 -14.30 3.87 11.48
N LEU A 134 -15.26 4.74 11.18
CA LEU A 134 -15.79 4.87 9.81
C LEU A 134 -14.80 5.53 8.85
N CYS A 135 -13.99 6.46 9.34
CA CYS A 135 -12.92 7.08 8.57
C CYS A 135 -11.62 6.30 8.75
N GLY A 136 -11.07 6.23 9.97
CA GLY A 136 -9.76 5.63 10.24
C GLY A 136 -9.64 4.15 9.85
N LEU A 137 -10.43 3.25 10.46
CA LEU A 137 -10.34 1.81 10.17
C LEU A 137 -10.75 1.45 8.75
N ASN A 138 -11.76 2.13 8.19
CA ASN A 138 -12.19 1.89 6.82
C ASN A 138 -11.10 2.29 5.80
N LEU A 139 -10.51 3.49 5.96
CA LEU A 139 -9.39 3.93 5.12
C LEU A 139 -8.19 2.99 5.28
N ALA A 140 -7.84 2.62 6.51
CA ALA A 140 -6.73 1.72 6.77
C ALA A 140 -6.96 0.35 6.13
N TYR A 141 -8.18 -0.19 6.19
CA TYR A 141 -8.54 -1.41 5.51
C TYR A 141 -8.25 -1.27 4.02
N TRP A 142 -8.83 -0.29 3.32
CA TRP A 142 -8.69 -0.08 1.87
C TRP A 142 -7.27 0.30 1.39
N LEU A 143 -6.47 0.91 2.27
CA LEU A 143 -5.13 1.40 1.93
C LEU A 143 -4.02 0.38 2.21
N TYR A 144 -4.16 -0.44 3.26
CA TYR A 144 -3.13 -1.39 3.70
C TYR A 144 -3.48 -2.86 3.46
N GLY A 145 -4.61 -3.14 2.81
CA GLY A 145 -5.05 -4.51 2.59
C GLY A 145 -4.17 -5.30 1.62
N PRO A 146 -4.30 -6.64 1.64
CA PRO A 146 -3.41 -7.54 0.92
C PRO A 146 -3.58 -7.51 -0.61
N TRP A 147 -4.59 -6.82 -1.14
CA TRP A 147 -4.81 -6.71 -2.59
C TRP A 147 -3.72 -5.90 -3.29
N ASP A 148 -2.95 -5.05 -2.60
CA ASP A 148 -1.85 -4.30 -3.19
C ASP A 148 -0.47 -4.96 -2.99
N ALA A 149 -0.42 -6.21 -2.49
CA ALA A 149 0.83 -6.96 -2.31
C ALA A 149 1.54 -7.25 -3.65
N SER A 150 2.86 -7.37 -3.63
CA SER A 150 3.64 -7.65 -4.84
C SER A 150 3.14 -8.92 -5.55
N GLY A 151 2.86 -8.81 -6.85
CA GLY A 151 2.34 -9.91 -7.69
C GLY A 151 0.82 -9.96 -7.83
N THR A 152 0.07 -9.05 -7.20
CA THR A 152 -1.38 -8.89 -7.47
C THR A 152 -1.64 -7.90 -8.61
N PRO A 153 -2.77 -8.01 -9.33
CA PRO A 153 -3.13 -7.05 -10.37
C PRO A 153 -3.24 -5.59 -9.89
N ALA A 154 -3.63 -5.38 -8.62
CA ALA A 154 -3.76 -4.04 -8.06
C ALA A 154 -2.42 -3.43 -7.59
N SER A 155 -1.34 -4.22 -7.51
CA SER A 155 0.00 -3.70 -7.18
C SER A 155 0.59 -2.81 -8.28
N GLU A 156 0.10 -2.93 -9.52
CA GLU A 156 0.53 -2.13 -10.67
C GLU A 156 -0.48 -1.03 -11.02
N ARG A 157 -0.79 -0.15 -10.06
CA ARG A 157 -1.67 1.00 -10.37
C ARG A 157 -1.03 1.91 -11.42
N SER A 158 -1.82 2.23 -12.46
CA SER A 158 -1.41 3.19 -13.49
C SER A 158 -1.20 4.57 -12.87
N LYS A 159 -0.13 5.27 -13.29
CA LYS A 159 0.14 6.65 -12.86
C LYS A 159 -1.05 7.57 -13.13
N TRP A 160 -1.70 7.38 -14.28
CA TRP A 160 -2.90 8.15 -14.67
C TRP A 160 -4.06 7.95 -13.69
N PHE A 161 -4.25 6.73 -13.19
CA PHE A 161 -5.28 6.44 -12.21
C PHE A 161 -5.07 7.26 -10.93
N VAL A 162 -3.85 7.30 -10.40
CA VAL A 162 -3.50 8.07 -9.21
C VAL A 162 -3.73 9.57 -9.43
N TRP A 163 -3.28 10.12 -10.56
CA TRP A 163 -3.50 11.53 -10.90
C TRP A 163 -4.98 11.89 -11.04
N THR A 164 -5.79 11.02 -11.64
CA THR A 164 -7.24 11.19 -11.73
C THR A 164 -7.88 11.21 -10.34
N CYS A 165 -7.50 10.31 -9.44
CA CYS A 165 -7.98 10.32 -8.05
C CYS A 165 -7.62 11.64 -7.33
N ILE A 166 -6.40 12.13 -7.50
CA ILE A 166 -5.96 13.42 -6.93
C ILE A 166 -6.80 14.57 -7.51
N ALA A 167 -7.03 14.60 -8.82
CA ALA A 167 -7.82 15.65 -9.46
C ALA A 167 -9.27 15.67 -8.96
N VAL A 168 -9.89 14.49 -8.84
CA VAL A 168 -11.24 14.34 -8.28
C VAL A 168 -11.29 14.79 -6.82
N TYR A 169 -10.29 14.40 -6.02
CA TYR A 169 -10.16 14.85 -4.63
C TYR A 169 -10.06 16.39 -4.55
N MET A 170 -9.19 17.01 -5.34
CA MET A 170 -9.02 18.46 -5.35
C MET A 170 -10.31 19.19 -5.75
N TYR A 171 -11.02 18.69 -6.76
CA TYR A 171 -12.31 19.22 -7.15
C TYR A 171 -13.33 19.12 -6.01
N ALA A 172 -13.41 17.98 -5.33
CA ALA A 172 -14.31 17.78 -4.20
C ALA A 172 -14.02 18.72 -3.02
N GLU A 173 -12.74 18.92 -2.68
CA GLU A 173 -12.34 19.86 -1.61
C GLU A 173 -12.71 21.30 -1.93
N ILE A 174 -12.50 21.73 -3.19
CA ILE A 174 -12.86 23.07 -3.65
C ILE A 174 -14.38 23.27 -3.66
N ALA A 175 -15.13 22.29 -4.17
CA ALA A 175 -16.59 22.33 -4.19
C ALA A 175 -17.16 22.37 -2.76
N ASN A 176 -16.58 21.60 -1.84
CA ASN A 176 -16.96 21.60 -0.43
C ASN A 176 -16.68 22.96 0.23
N LEU A 177 -15.50 23.56 0.00
CA LEU A 177 -15.17 24.89 0.49
C LEU A 177 -16.12 25.97 -0.06
N ASN A 178 -16.44 25.93 -1.35
CA ASN A 178 -17.39 26.86 -1.95
C ASN A 178 -18.77 26.75 -1.27
N THR A 179 -19.21 25.53 -0.98
CA THR A 179 -20.47 25.27 -0.25
C THR A 179 -20.44 25.89 1.14
N HIS A 180 -19.34 25.74 1.89
CA HIS A 180 -19.19 26.36 3.20
C HIS A 180 -19.19 27.89 3.15
N ILE A 181 -18.60 28.51 2.13
CA ILE A 181 -18.64 29.95 1.92
C ILE A 181 -20.08 30.43 1.63
N ILE A 182 -20.81 29.72 0.76
CA ILE A 182 -22.21 30.04 0.46
C ILE A 182 -23.05 29.96 1.74
N LEU A 183 -22.93 28.87 2.51
CA LEU A 183 -23.65 28.68 3.77
C LEU A 183 -23.30 29.75 4.81
N ARG A 184 -22.04 30.19 4.87
CA ARG A 184 -21.62 31.31 5.72
C ARG A 184 -22.31 32.61 5.34
N ASN A 185 -22.43 32.89 4.03
CA ASN A 185 -23.03 34.12 3.51
C ASN A 185 -24.55 34.19 3.70
N LEU A 186 -25.23 33.05 3.82
CA LEU A 186 -26.65 33.00 4.16
C LEU A 186 -26.95 33.47 5.59
N ARG A 187 -25.95 33.53 6.48
CA ARG A 187 -26.13 34.03 7.85
C ARG A 187 -25.53 35.43 8.00
N PRO A 188 -26.33 36.45 8.41
CA PRO A 188 -25.82 37.79 8.68
C PRO A 188 -24.70 37.77 9.75
N PRO A 189 -23.64 38.58 9.59
CA PRO A 189 -22.54 38.64 10.56
C PRO A 189 -23.06 39.00 11.96
N GLY A 190 -22.60 38.27 12.98
CA GLY A 190 -22.96 38.51 14.38
C GLY A 190 -24.31 37.95 14.84
N THR A 191 -25.11 37.37 13.95
CA THR A 191 -26.42 36.78 14.33
C THR A 191 -26.31 35.29 14.66
N LYS A 192 -27.08 34.83 15.66
CA LYS A 192 -27.22 33.40 16.04
C LYS A 192 -28.50 32.76 15.49
N ILE A 193 -29.18 33.45 14.56
CA ILE A 193 -30.49 33.04 14.06
C ILE A 193 -30.33 31.69 13.31
N PRO A 194 -31.18 30.69 13.60
CA PRO A 194 -31.21 29.45 12.84
C PRO A 194 -31.53 29.77 11.38
N LEU A 195 -30.87 29.09 10.43
CA LEU A 195 -31.28 29.19 9.03
C LEU A 195 -32.70 28.58 8.94
N LEU A 196 -33.68 29.39 8.55
CA LEU A 196 -35.02 28.90 8.21
C LEU A 196 -34.91 28.23 6.84
N LEU A 197 -34.67 26.92 6.85
CA LEU A 197 -34.79 26.02 5.71
C LEU A 197 -35.84 24.96 6.04
#